data_AF-A0AAU0ULN2-F1
#
_entry.id   AF-A0AAU0ULN2-F1
#
_cell.length_a   1.000
_cell.length_b   1.000
_cell.length_c   1.000
_cell.angle_alpha   90.00
_cell.angle_beta   90.00
_cell.angle_gamma   90.00
#
_symmetry.space_group_name_H-M   'P 1'
#
loop_
_entity.id
_entity.type
_entity.pdbx_description
1 polymer ?
#
loop_
_entity_poly.entity_id
_entity_poly.type
_entity_poly.pdbx_seq_one_letter_code
_entity_poly.pdbx_strand_id
1 'polypeptide(L)'
;MGNHLHLLLKEGKEPLETVMRRICGSYVLWYNNKYDRVGYLFQDRFKSEPVEDDAYFLTVLRYIFHNPLKAGIATKIQNYIWTNYSDYIEGSNGTDTDLALDIFNTDREKAVRLFIEYINKESDDKCLDIPGKGRLTDDEARRIIKDHCKVDHTIDLQNFDKDKRNSYIKDLKEGYGLSIRQIERLTGITRGIIQRL
;
A
#
# COMPACT_ATOMS: atom_id res chain seq x y z
N MET A 1 -0.13 5.10 -3.59
CA MET A 1 -0.02 6.57 -3.52
C MET A 1 -0.59 7.10 -2.19
N GLY A 2 -0.04 8.22 -1.67
CA GLY A 2 -0.35 8.86 -0.38
C GLY A 2 0.71 8.60 0.72
N ASN A 3 1.17 7.36 0.81
CA ASN A 3 2.21 6.91 1.76
C ASN A 3 3.16 5.84 1.16
N HIS A 4 3.02 5.51 -0.12
CA HIS A 4 3.83 4.55 -0.87
C HIS A 4 3.79 4.86 -2.37
N LEU A 5 4.75 4.30 -3.11
CA LEU A 5 4.90 4.38 -4.56
C LEU A 5 5.00 2.98 -5.17
N HIS A 6 4.69 2.85 -6.46
CA HIS A 6 4.84 1.63 -7.25
C HIS A 6 5.79 1.89 -8.41
N LEU A 7 6.71 0.97 -8.68
CA LEU A 7 7.70 1.08 -9.77
C LEU A 7 7.68 -0.20 -10.60
N LEU A 8 7.70 -0.05 -11.91
CA LEU A 8 7.99 -1.12 -12.86
C LEU A 8 9.40 -0.89 -13.40
N LEU A 9 10.32 -1.79 -13.07
CA LEU A 9 11.75 -1.63 -13.36
C LEU A 9 12.29 -2.86 -14.07
N LYS A 10 13.09 -2.62 -15.12
CA LYS A 10 13.90 -3.65 -15.76
C LYS A 10 15.29 -3.66 -15.12
N GLU A 11 15.68 -4.78 -14.53
CA GLU A 11 17.02 -4.93 -13.97
C GLU A 11 18.08 -4.87 -15.09
N GLY A 12 19.15 -4.13 -14.81
CA GLY A 12 20.30 -3.98 -15.70
C GLY A 12 21.50 -4.80 -15.22
N LYS A 13 22.65 -4.13 -15.04
CA LYS A 13 23.87 -4.76 -14.52
C LYS A 13 23.92 -4.82 -12.99
N GLU A 14 23.17 -3.96 -12.32
CA GLU A 14 23.11 -3.90 -10.86
C GLU A 14 21.85 -4.61 -10.36
N PRO A 15 21.95 -5.39 -9.27
CA PRO A 15 20.81 -6.10 -8.73
C PRO A 15 19.82 -5.12 -8.07
N LEU A 16 18.53 -5.47 -8.08
CA LEU A 16 17.43 -4.61 -7.64
C LEU A 16 17.62 -4.05 -6.22
N GLU A 17 18.12 -4.86 -5.28
CA GLU A 17 18.33 -4.42 -3.90
C GLU A 17 19.36 -3.28 -3.79
N THR A 18 20.34 -3.24 -4.69
CA THR A 18 21.33 -2.16 -4.74
C THR A 18 20.71 -0.87 -5.29
N VAL A 19 19.90 -0.99 -6.34
CA VAL A 19 19.16 0.14 -6.93
C VAL A 19 18.21 0.74 -5.90
N MET A 20 17.37 -0.09 -5.26
CA MET A 20 16.41 0.36 -4.26
C MET A 20 17.09 0.95 -3.03
N ARG A 21 18.22 0.39 -2.57
CA ARG A 21 19.01 0.97 -1.47
C ARG A 21 19.46 2.39 -1.79
N ARG A 22 19.92 2.66 -3.01
CA ARG A 22 20.35 4.00 -3.43
C ARG A 22 19.17 4.97 -3.55
N ILE A 23 18.09 4.55 -4.20
CA ILE A 23 16.88 5.39 -4.36
C ILE A 23 16.31 5.78 -2.99
N CYS A 24 16.04 4.79 -2.13
CA CYS A 24 15.47 5.03 -0.82
C CYS A 24 16.42 5.82 0.08
N GLY A 25 17.72 5.48 0.10
CA GLY A 25 18.72 6.16 0.92
C GLY A 25 18.88 7.64 0.55
N SER A 26 19.05 7.94 -0.74
CA SER A 26 19.17 9.31 -1.24
C SER A 26 17.91 10.13 -0.94
N TYR A 27 16.72 9.53 -1.10
CA TYR A 27 15.47 10.21 -0.79
C TYR A 27 15.30 10.51 0.70
N VAL A 28 15.63 9.55 1.58
CA VAL A 28 15.60 9.76 3.05
C VAL A 28 16.52 10.91 3.44
N LEU A 29 17.75 10.93 2.93
CA LEU A 29 18.71 12.01 3.22
C LEU A 29 18.18 13.36 2.76
N TRP A 30 17.71 13.46 1.50
CA TRP A 30 17.13 14.69 0.98
C TRP A 30 15.92 15.15 1.79
N TYR A 31 14.99 14.25 2.09
CA TYR A 31 13.76 14.57 2.81
C TYR A 31 14.04 15.03 4.23
N ASN A 32 14.91 14.32 4.95
CA ASN A 32 15.33 14.68 6.30
C ASN A 32 16.01 16.05 6.33
N ASN A 33 16.91 16.33 5.38
CA ASN A 33 17.55 17.64 5.27
C ASN A 33 16.56 18.75 4.92
N LYS A 34 15.63 18.50 4.00
CA LYS A 34 14.65 19.51 3.55
C LYS A 34 13.66 19.92 4.64
N TYR A 35 13.28 18.97 5.50
CA TYR A 35 12.23 19.16 6.51
C TYR A 35 12.75 19.16 7.95
N ASP A 36 14.08 19.26 8.13
CA ASP A 36 14.76 19.23 9.43
C ASP A 36 14.30 18.05 10.33
N ARG A 37 14.32 16.85 9.73
CA ARG A 37 13.92 15.60 10.39
C ARG A 37 15.12 14.69 10.58
N VAL A 38 15.01 13.79 11.55
CA VAL A 38 15.98 12.73 11.80
C VAL A 38 15.29 11.37 11.88
N GLY A 39 16.02 10.30 11.57
CA GLY A 39 15.54 8.92 11.65
C GLY A 39 14.95 8.38 10.35
N TYR A 40 14.20 7.28 10.48
CA TYR A 40 13.64 6.53 9.36
C TYR A 40 12.45 7.23 8.70
N LEU A 41 12.38 7.14 7.37
CA LEU A 41 11.26 7.66 6.58
C LEU A 41 10.33 6.56 6.06
N PHE A 42 10.91 5.49 5.50
CA PHE A 42 10.16 4.32 5.01
C PHE A 42 9.82 3.38 6.17
N GLN A 43 8.60 2.83 6.15
CA GLN A 43 8.08 1.99 7.24
C GLN A 43 8.62 0.56 7.22
N ASP A 44 8.94 0.03 6.04
CA ASP A 44 9.41 -1.35 5.83
C ASP A 44 10.33 -1.42 4.60
N ARG A 45 10.88 -2.60 4.32
CA ARG A 45 11.59 -2.93 3.08
C ARG A 45 10.65 -2.87 1.88
N PHE A 46 11.22 -2.63 0.70
CA PHE A 46 10.48 -2.74 -0.54
C PHE A 46 10.00 -4.19 -0.75
N LYS A 47 8.92 -4.33 -1.50
CA LYS A 47 8.44 -5.63 -2.01
C LYS A 47 8.62 -5.64 -3.52
N SER A 48 8.89 -6.80 -4.07
CA SER A 48 9.09 -7.00 -5.51
C SER A 48 8.53 -8.35 -5.94
N GLU A 49 8.14 -8.41 -7.20
CA GLU A 49 7.60 -9.59 -7.86
C GLU A 49 8.12 -9.56 -9.30
N PRO A 50 8.63 -10.69 -9.81
CA PRO A 50 9.13 -10.76 -11.18
C PRO A 50 7.98 -10.60 -12.17
N VAL A 51 8.28 -9.92 -13.28
CA VAL A 51 7.39 -9.84 -14.45
C VAL A 51 8.02 -10.69 -15.54
N GLU A 52 7.40 -11.84 -15.83
CA GLU A 52 8.03 -12.90 -16.65
C GLU A 52 7.55 -12.91 -18.11
N ASP A 53 6.44 -12.24 -18.43
CA ASP A 53 5.88 -12.20 -19.76
C ASP A 53 5.24 -10.85 -20.12
N ASP A 54 5.04 -10.62 -21.41
CA ASP A 54 4.53 -9.36 -21.97
C ASP A 54 3.08 -9.06 -21.55
N ALA A 55 2.25 -10.10 -21.38
CA ALA A 55 0.86 -9.92 -20.95
C ALA A 55 0.80 -9.45 -19.50
N TYR A 56 1.62 -10.03 -18.63
CA TYR A 56 1.74 -9.61 -17.26
C TYR A 56 2.39 -8.23 -17.15
N PHE A 57 3.39 -7.92 -17.97
CA PHE A 57 3.97 -6.58 -18.07
C PHE A 57 2.91 -5.52 -18.34
N LEU A 58 2.04 -5.72 -19.34
CA LEU A 58 0.95 -4.79 -19.64
C LEU A 58 -0.08 -4.72 -18.49
N THR A 59 -0.32 -5.84 -17.81
CA THR A 59 -1.24 -5.90 -16.65
C THR A 59 -0.70 -5.05 -15.50
N VAL A 60 0.57 -5.20 -15.13
CA VAL A 60 1.23 -4.42 -14.08
C VAL A 60 1.28 -2.94 -14.45
N LEU A 61 1.59 -2.62 -15.72
CA LEU A 61 1.61 -1.25 -16.20
C LEU A 61 0.25 -0.56 -16.04
N ARG A 62 -0.85 -1.23 -16.46
CA ARG A 62 -2.22 -0.74 -16.23
C ARG A 62 -2.54 -0.60 -14.75
N TYR A 63 -2.21 -1.60 -13.96
CA TYR A 63 -2.41 -1.59 -12.51
C TYR A 63 -1.76 -0.36 -11.86
N ILE A 64 -0.52 -0.03 -12.20
CA ILE A 64 0.19 1.14 -11.66
C ILE A 64 -0.54 2.44 -12.00
N PHE A 65 -0.98 2.63 -13.25
CA PHE A 65 -1.73 3.82 -13.65
C PHE A 65 -3.14 3.90 -13.04
N HIS A 66 -3.74 2.76 -12.70
CA HIS A 66 -5.05 2.68 -12.05
C HIS A 66 -5.00 2.90 -10.54
N ASN A 67 -3.85 2.73 -9.89
CA ASN A 67 -3.73 2.88 -8.43
C ASN A 67 -4.27 4.23 -7.89
N PRO A 68 -3.99 5.39 -8.51
CA PRO A 68 -4.59 6.66 -8.10
C PRO A 68 -6.11 6.70 -8.21
N LEU A 69 -6.70 6.02 -9.21
CA LEU A 69 -8.15 5.91 -9.37
C LEU A 69 -8.74 5.03 -8.27
N LYS A 70 -8.14 3.85 -8.04
CA LYS A 70 -8.55 2.91 -6.99
C LYS A 70 -8.44 3.53 -5.58
N ALA A 71 -7.47 4.40 -5.37
CA ALA A 71 -7.31 5.16 -4.12
C ALA A 71 -8.26 6.36 -3.99
N GLY A 72 -9.07 6.67 -5.02
CA GLY A 72 -10.00 7.80 -5.03
C GLY A 72 -9.33 9.18 -5.05
N ILE A 73 -8.02 9.25 -5.35
CA ILE A 73 -7.26 10.51 -5.38
C ILE A 73 -7.24 11.17 -6.76
N ALA A 74 -7.69 10.45 -7.80
CA ALA A 74 -7.86 10.97 -9.14
C ALA A 74 -9.11 10.36 -9.79
N THR A 75 -9.75 11.13 -10.67
CA THR A 75 -10.94 10.70 -11.42
C THR A 75 -10.60 10.16 -12.81
N LYS A 76 -9.42 10.53 -13.33
CA LYS A 76 -8.87 10.06 -14.61
C LYS A 76 -7.36 9.92 -14.49
N ILE A 77 -6.77 8.99 -15.25
CA ILE A 77 -5.33 8.66 -15.17
C ILE A 77 -4.48 9.91 -15.43
N GLN A 78 -4.81 10.66 -16.49
CA GLN A 78 -4.14 11.90 -16.87
C GLN A 78 -4.22 13.02 -15.82
N ASN A 79 -5.16 12.95 -14.87
CA ASN A 79 -5.28 13.98 -13.84
C ASN A 79 -4.24 13.80 -12.72
N TYR A 80 -3.56 12.64 -12.67
CA TYR A 80 -2.59 12.35 -11.63
C TYR A 80 -1.15 12.53 -12.13
N ILE A 81 -0.62 13.73 -11.90
CA ILE A 81 0.69 14.19 -12.40
C ILE A 81 1.91 13.44 -11.85
N TRP A 82 1.73 12.61 -10.82
CA TRP A 82 2.81 11.86 -10.18
C TRP A 82 2.99 10.45 -10.77
N THR A 83 2.62 10.31 -12.04
CA THR A 83 2.87 9.12 -12.87
C THR A 83 3.61 9.56 -14.12
N ASN A 84 4.29 8.62 -14.77
CA ASN A 84 4.92 8.83 -16.07
C ASN A 84 3.93 8.59 -17.23
N TYR A 85 2.63 8.76 -17.04
CA TYR A 85 1.64 8.52 -18.09
C TYR A 85 1.88 9.42 -19.31
N SER A 86 2.25 10.69 -19.07
CA SER A 86 2.60 11.65 -20.13
C SER A 86 3.74 11.16 -21.03
N ASP A 87 4.71 10.40 -20.50
CA ASP A 87 5.84 9.89 -21.28
C ASP A 87 5.40 8.97 -22.44
N TYR A 88 4.26 8.30 -22.27
CA TYR A 88 3.69 7.41 -23.30
C TYR A 88 2.89 8.18 -24.36
N ILE A 89 2.41 9.38 -24.04
CA ILE A 89 1.46 10.14 -24.89
C ILE A 89 2.17 11.28 -25.61
N GLU A 90 2.99 12.03 -24.88
CA GLU A 90 3.63 13.27 -25.33
C GLU A 90 5.08 13.06 -25.78
N GLY A 91 5.65 11.88 -25.46
CA GLY A 91 7.05 11.54 -25.68
C GLY A 91 7.83 11.42 -24.37
N SER A 92 8.84 10.55 -24.38
CA SER A 92 9.58 10.20 -23.16
C SER A 92 10.36 11.38 -22.58
N ASN A 93 10.26 11.56 -21.26
CA ASN A 93 11.10 12.44 -20.47
C ASN A 93 11.85 11.67 -19.36
N GLY A 94 12.33 10.46 -19.68
CA GLY A 94 13.15 9.66 -18.76
C GLY A 94 12.67 8.22 -18.53
N THR A 95 11.50 7.85 -19.06
CA THR A 95 11.02 6.46 -19.08
C THR A 95 11.29 5.80 -20.43
N ASP A 96 11.82 4.59 -20.45
CA ASP A 96 11.79 3.73 -21.65
C ASP A 96 10.35 3.25 -21.89
N THR A 97 9.69 3.79 -22.90
CA THR A 97 8.32 3.44 -23.29
C THR A 97 8.26 2.49 -24.49
N ASP A 98 9.40 2.18 -25.10
CA ASP A 98 9.46 1.44 -26.36
C ASP A 98 8.97 0.01 -26.15
N LEU A 99 9.45 -0.67 -25.10
CA LEU A 99 9.02 -2.03 -24.78
C LEU A 99 7.50 -2.16 -24.71
N ALA A 100 6.82 -1.21 -24.08
CA ALA A 100 5.37 -1.25 -23.95
C ALA A 100 4.65 -0.95 -25.26
N LEU A 101 5.10 0.09 -25.97
CA LEU A 101 4.45 0.56 -27.19
C LEU A 101 4.65 -0.43 -28.35
N ASP A 102 5.82 -1.06 -28.44
CA ASP A 102 6.15 -2.06 -29.45
C ASP A 102 5.28 -3.33 -29.34
N ILE A 103 4.81 -3.68 -28.14
CA ILE A 103 3.85 -4.79 -27.95
C ILE A 103 2.52 -4.49 -28.66
N PHE A 104 2.08 -3.22 -28.71
CA PHE A 104 0.83 -2.84 -29.36
C PHE A 104 0.98 -2.67 -30.87
N ASN A 105 2.03 -1.98 -31.31
CA ASN A 105 2.28 -1.76 -32.72
C ASN A 105 3.69 -1.24 -33.01
N THR A 106 4.23 -1.57 -34.18
CA THR A 106 5.48 -0.97 -34.68
C THR A 106 5.29 0.48 -35.15
N ASP A 107 4.07 0.85 -35.56
CA ASP A 107 3.71 2.23 -35.87
C ASP A 107 3.40 2.98 -34.57
N ARG A 108 4.21 4.01 -34.28
CA ARG A 108 4.15 4.70 -32.98
C ARG A 108 2.81 5.38 -32.72
N GLU A 109 2.18 5.99 -33.74
CA GLU A 109 0.89 6.64 -33.55
C GLU A 109 -0.21 5.61 -33.25
N LYS A 110 -0.20 4.47 -33.95
CA LYS A 110 -1.11 3.35 -33.68
C LYS A 110 -0.86 2.77 -32.30
N ALA A 111 0.40 2.56 -31.92
CA ALA A 111 0.79 2.03 -30.62
C ALA A 111 0.26 2.90 -29.47
N VAL A 112 0.47 4.22 -29.54
CA VAL A 112 -0.03 5.17 -28.54
C VAL A 112 -1.55 5.12 -28.44
N ARG A 113 -2.27 5.08 -29.57
CA ARG A 113 -3.75 4.97 -29.54
C ARG A 113 -4.22 3.67 -28.87
N LEU A 114 -3.62 2.54 -29.22
CA LEU A 114 -3.96 1.24 -28.64
C LEU A 114 -3.59 1.16 -27.16
N PHE A 115 -2.47 1.76 -26.77
CA PHE A 115 -2.05 1.90 -25.38
C PHE A 115 -3.06 2.71 -24.56
N ILE A 116 -3.47 3.89 -25.06
CA ILE A 116 -4.50 4.71 -24.40
C ILE A 116 -5.79 3.90 -24.23
N GLU A 117 -6.23 3.21 -25.29
CA GLU A 117 -7.44 2.37 -25.22
C GLU A 117 -7.29 1.27 -24.16
N TYR A 118 -6.16 0.57 -24.14
CA TYR A 118 -5.89 -0.51 -23.19
C TYR A 118 -5.84 -0.02 -21.74
N ILE A 119 -5.13 1.08 -21.48
CA ILE A 119 -4.95 1.64 -20.14
C ILE A 119 -6.25 2.25 -19.60
N ASN A 120 -7.14 2.76 -20.45
CA ASN A 120 -8.42 3.31 -19.99
C ASN A 120 -9.56 2.27 -19.87
N LYS A 121 -9.33 1.01 -20.27
CA LYS A 121 -10.30 -0.07 -20.01
C LYS A 121 -10.43 -0.30 -18.52
N GLU A 122 -11.67 -0.45 -18.05
CA GLU A 122 -11.95 -0.86 -16.68
C GLU A 122 -11.24 -2.19 -16.38
N SER A 123 -10.66 -2.26 -15.19
CA SER A 123 -9.90 -3.42 -14.78
C SER A 123 -9.88 -3.60 -13.26
N ASP A 124 -10.15 -4.83 -12.85
CA ASP A 124 -10.01 -5.30 -11.47
C ASP A 124 -8.66 -6.00 -11.23
N ASP A 125 -7.65 -5.71 -12.05
CA ASP A 125 -6.31 -6.30 -11.92
C ASP A 125 -5.80 -6.20 -10.47
N LYS A 126 -5.32 -7.32 -9.95
CA LYS A 126 -4.66 -7.44 -8.65
C LYS A 126 -3.24 -7.91 -8.89
N CYS A 127 -2.28 -7.06 -8.55
CA CYS A 127 -0.85 -7.38 -8.66
C CYS A 127 -0.29 -7.56 -7.23
N LEU A 128 0.92 -7.05 -6.97
CA LEU A 128 1.52 -6.83 -5.65
C LEU A 128 0.70 -5.90 -4.73
N ASP A 129 -0.60 -6.16 -4.59
CA ASP A 129 -1.41 -5.58 -3.55
C ASP A 129 -0.77 -6.00 -2.23
N ILE A 130 -0.26 -5.03 -1.48
CA ILE A 130 0.00 -5.27 -0.06
C ILE A 130 -1.40 -5.53 0.50
N PRO A 131 -1.73 -6.76 0.93
CA PRO A 131 -3.01 -6.95 1.57
C PRO A 131 -2.94 -6.05 2.79
N GLY A 132 -3.73 -4.98 2.76
CA GLY A 132 -4.29 -4.50 3.99
C GLY A 132 -4.98 -5.72 4.55
N LYS A 133 -4.33 -6.46 5.46
CA LYS A 133 -5.09 -6.98 6.58
C LYS A 133 -5.80 -5.74 7.06
N GLY A 134 -7.08 -5.59 6.70
CA GLY A 134 -7.90 -4.45 7.06
C GLY A 134 -7.78 -4.38 8.56
N ARG A 135 -6.86 -3.56 9.03
CA ARG A 135 -6.56 -3.47 10.44
C ARG A 135 -7.76 -2.72 10.93
N LEU A 136 -8.66 -3.45 11.59
CA LEU A 136 -9.87 -2.92 12.19
C LEU A 136 -9.57 -1.52 12.67
N THR A 137 -10.26 -0.53 12.12
CA THR A 137 -10.12 0.84 12.55
C THR A 137 -10.41 0.91 14.04
N ASP A 138 -9.91 1.94 14.73
CA ASP A 138 -10.19 2.08 16.15
C ASP A 138 -11.71 2.21 16.42
N ASP A 139 -12.50 2.70 15.46
CA ASP A 139 -13.95 2.80 15.59
C ASP A 139 -14.65 1.45 15.43
N GLU A 140 -14.21 0.61 14.48
CA GLU A 140 -14.70 -0.76 14.36
C GLU A 140 -14.29 -1.59 15.58
N ALA A 141 -13.05 -1.44 16.05
CA ALA A 141 -12.57 -2.09 17.26
C ALA A 141 -13.36 -1.66 18.50
N ARG A 142 -13.71 -0.37 18.64
CA ARG A 142 -14.59 0.12 19.72
C ARG A 142 -15.96 -0.53 19.67
N ARG A 143 -16.58 -0.63 18.49
CA ARG A 143 -17.89 -1.30 18.32
C ARG A 143 -17.81 -2.76 18.75
N ILE A 144 -16.81 -3.50 18.25
CA ILE A 144 -16.59 -4.91 18.64
C ILE A 144 -16.42 -5.06 20.15
N ILE A 145 -15.61 -4.21 20.80
CA ILE A 145 -15.41 -4.29 22.25
C ILE A 145 -16.72 -4.06 23.00
N LYS A 146 -17.49 -3.03 22.64
CA LYS A 146 -18.78 -2.73 23.28
C LYS A 146 -19.77 -3.87 23.10
N ASP A 147 -19.91 -4.37 21.88
CA ASP A 147 -20.90 -5.38 21.52
C ASP A 147 -20.56 -6.76 22.10
N HIS A 148 -19.28 -7.15 22.10
CA HIS A 148 -18.83 -8.45 22.63
C HIS A 148 -18.74 -8.46 24.15
N CYS A 149 -18.14 -7.42 24.73
CA CYS A 149 -17.92 -7.35 26.19
C CYS A 149 -19.14 -6.83 26.95
N LYS A 150 -20.18 -6.35 26.26
CA LYS A 150 -21.41 -5.79 26.82
C LYS A 150 -21.12 -4.60 27.76
N VAL A 151 -20.36 -3.64 27.25
CA VAL A 151 -19.95 -2.41 27.97
C VAL A 151 -20.36 -1.16 27.20
N ASP A 152 -20.73 -0.10 27.93
CA ASP A 152 -21.07 1.20 27.34
C ASP A 152 -19.81 1.95 26.90
N HIS A 153 -18.73 1.85 27.69
CA HIS A 153 -17.42 2.39 27.37
C HIS A 153 -16.36 1.28 27.37
N THR A 154 -15.45 1.33 26.40
CA THR A 154 -14.40 0.29 26.25
C THR A 154 -13.45 0.20 27.44
N ILE A 155 -13.32 1.29 28.21
CA ILE A 155 -12.50 1.33 29.42
C ILE A 155 -13.12 0.56 30.59
N ASP A 156 -14.44 0.32 30.58
CA ASP A 156 -15.15 -0.36 31.66
C ASP A 156 -14.70 -1.82 31.81
N LEU A 157 -14.09 -2.38 30.75
CA LEU A 157 -13.49 -3.71 30.77
C LEU A 157 -12.41 -3.85 31.85
N GLN A 158 -11.76 -2.76 32.28
CA GLN A 158 -10.81 -2.80 33.40
C GLN A 158 -11.44 -3.20 34.72
N ASN A 159 -12.72 -2.89 34.90
CA ASN A 159 -13.46 -3.08 36.15
C ASN A 159 -13.99 -4.52 36.30
N PHE A 160 -13.84 -5.35 35.27
CA PHE A 160 -14.29 -6.74 35.30
C PHE A 160 -13.37 -7.57 36.20
N ASP A 161 -13.91 -8.66 36.74
CA ASP A 161 -13.10 -9.65 37.44
C ASP A 161 -11.99 -10.19 36.52
N LYS A 162 -10.87 -10.60 37.12
CA LYS A 162 -9.66 -10.95 36.39
C LYS A 162 -9.92 -12.04 35.35
N ASP A 163 -10.69 -13.06 35.68
CA ASP A 163 -10.87 -14.23 34.82
C ASP A 163 -11.77 -13.90 33.63
N LYS A 164 -12.88 -13.19 33.88
CA LYS A 164 -13.79 -12.71 32.84
C LYS A 164 -13.15 -11.66 31.93
N ARG A 165 -12.38 -10.73 32.49
CA ARG A 165 -11.62 -9.76 31.69
C ARG A 165 -10.63 -10.48 30.77
N ASN A 166 -9.92 -11.47 31.30
CA ASN A 166 -8.90 -12.18 30.55
C ASN A 166 -9.49 -13.04 29.43
N SER A 167 -10.67 -13.65 29.63
CA SER A 167 -11.37 -14.36 28.55
C SER A 167 -11.78 -13.42 27.43
N TYR A 168 -12.35 -12.25 27.74
CA TYR A 168 -12.68 -11.25 26.72
C TYR A 168 -11.44 -10.74 25.96
N ILE A 169 -10.33 -10.48 26.65
CA ILE A 169 -9.08 -10.06 25.98
C ILE A 169 -8.63 -11.15 25.00
N LYS A 170 -8.72 -12.43 25.39
CA LYS A 170 -8.33 -13.54 24.53
C LYS A 170 -9.23 -13.62 23.28
N ASP A 171 -10.53 -13.52 23.44
CA ASP A 171 -11.49 -13.50 22.33
C ASP A 171 -11.25 -12.31 21.38
N LEU A 172 -10.98 -11.12 21.93
CA LEU A 172 -10.70 -9.93 21.12
C LEU A 172 -9.43 -10.11 20.28
N LYS A 173 -8.41 -10.80 20.80
CA LYS A 173 -7.16 -11.08 20.07
C LYS A 173 -7.33 -12.18 19.03
N GLU A 174 -7.86 -13.33 19.45
CA GLU A 174 -7.86 -14.56 18.66
C GLU A 174 -9.12 -14.67 17.78
N GLY A 175 -10.27 -14.30 18.31
CA GLY A 175 -11.56 -14.37 17.61
C GLY A 175 -11.82 -13.18 16.70
N TYR A 176 -11.49 -11.97 17.14
CA TYR A 176 -11.77 -10.73 16.40
C TYR A 176 -10.53 -10.08 15.76
N GLY A 177 -9.33 -10.59 16.04
CA GLY A 177 -8.09 -10.12 15.40
C GLY A 177 -7.62 -8.73 15.83
N LEU A 178 -8.07 -8.20 16.97
CA LEU A 178 -7.59 -6.92 17.48
C LEU A 178 -6.13 -7.02 17.92
N SER A 179 -5.33 -6.03 17.55
CA SER A 179 -3.94 -5.98 17.99
C SER A 179 -3.82 -5.63 19.48
N ILE A 180 -2.76 -6.13 20.11
CA ILE A 180 -2.42 -5.83 21.51
C ILE A 180 -2.43 -4.33 21.80
N ARG A 181 -1.87 -3.52 20.89
CA ARG A 181 -1.83 -2.05 21.03
C ARG A 181 -3.22 -1.42 20.96
N GLN A 182 -4.14 -1.97 20.17
CA GLN A 182 -5.50 -1.45 20.08
C GLN A 182 -6.29 -1.77 21.34
N ILE A 183 -6.17 -3.00 21.85
CA ILE A 183 -6.80 -3.37 23.11
C ILE A 183 -6.26 -2.49 24.24
N GLU A 184 -4.94 -2.31 24.35
CA GLU A 184 -4.33 -1.42 25.33
C GLU A 184 -4.86 0.02 25.24
N ARG A 185 -4.82 0.62 24.05
CA ARG A 185 -5.24 2.02 23.87
C ARG A 185 -6.73 2.24 24.12
N LEU A 186 -7.59 1.29 23.70
CA LEU A 186 -9.04 1.45 23.77
C LEU A 186 -9.61 1.06 25.14
N THR A 187 -9.01 0.07 25.80
CA THR A 187 -9.49 -0.42 27.10
C THR A 187 -8.69 0.14 28.27
N GLY A 188 -7.48 0.66 28.03
CA GLY A 188 -6.51 1.10 29.04
C GLY A 188 -5.88 -0.04 29.86
N ILE A 189 -6.16 -1.30 29.53
CA ILE A 189 -5.52 -2.46 30.15
C ILE A 189 -4.06 -2.50 29.72
N THR A 190 -3.15 -2.70 30.68
CA THR A 190 -1.71 -2.64 30.39
C THR A 190 -1.28 -3.74 29.41
N ARG A 191 -0.39 -3.39 28.48
CA ARG A 191 0.17 -4.32 27.50
C ARG A 191 0.71 -5.61 28.10
N GLY A 192 1.32 -5.53 29.29
CA GLY A 192 1.90 -6.69 29.97
C GLY A 192 0.86 -7.76 30.34
N ILE A 193 -0.38 -7.36 30.63
CA ILE A 193 -1.49 -8.30 30.87
C ILE A 193 -1.94 -8.90 29.54
N ILE A 194 -2.19 -8.05 28.53
CA ILE A 194 -2.71 -8.46 27.21
C ILE A 194 -1.75 -9.40 26.46
N GLN A 195 -0.44 -9.23 26.65
CA GLN A 195 0.58 -10.07 26.01
C GLN A 195 0.66 -11.49 26.58
N ARG A 196 0.29 -11.68 27.85
CA ARG A 196 0.40 -12.98 28.54
C ARG A 196 -0.80 -13.89 28.33
N LEU A 197 -1.89 -13.35 27.78
CA LEU A 197 -3.14 -14.04 27.46
C LEU A 197 -3.17 -14.42 25.99
#